data_AF-A0A3N0ABA2-F1
#
_entry.id   AF-A0A3N0ABA2-F1
#
_cell.length_a   1.000
_cell.length_b   1.000
_cell.length_c   1.000
_cell.angle_alpha   90.00
_cell.angle_beta   90.00
_cell.angle_gamma   90.00
#
_symmetry.space_group_name_H-M   'P 1'
#
loop_
_entity.id
_entity.type
_entity.pdbx_description
1 polymer ?
#
loop_
_entity_poly.entity_id
_entity_poly.type
_entity_poly.pdbx_seq_one_letter_code
_entity_poly.pdbx_strand_id
1 'polypeptide(L)'
;MPAGCTARKRAAWASAAFTCAISCKGAAMRAYDESYLADAREVLGEAFDCAANKADMPLQRFFELFVATGVADAFGKGCPRYVAGSSGVELFLDVCYRAGVDAGVALCDEVALEETPEYWCGWALAHWQWSAGRPFRIIGRSVTMEQVVALYHPLHEAPEEKFCETMEARLALGPSPLRVQRRTRGLSQRQLAEASGVSLRAIQQYEQRAKDVNRAQGATLLRLACALGCSIEDLLEYPLN
;
A
#
# COMPACT_ATOMS: atom_id res chain seq x y z
N MET A 1 -64.07 -8.51 -25.00
CA MET A 1 -63.00 -7.75 -24.34
C MET A 1 -61.92 -8.74 -23.90
N PRO A 2 -60.65 -8.51 -24.28
CA PRO A 2 -59.56 -9.50 -24.19
C PRO A 2 -58.61 -9.22 -23.02
N ALA A 3 -57.94 -10.26 -22.52
CA ALA A 3 -56.58 -10.27 -21.98
C ALA A 3 -56.26 -11.75 -21.67
N GLY A 4 -55.24 -12.42 -22.20
CA GLY A 4 -53.96 -11.94 -22.67
C GLY A 4 -52.87 -12.60 -21.81
N CYS A 5 -52.51 -13.85 -22.11
CA CYS A 5 -51.27 -14.43 -21.57
C CYS A 5 -50.63 -15.29 -22.66
N THR A 6 -49.74 -14.67 -23.44
CA THR A 6 -48.97 -15.30 -24.51
C THR A 6 -47.57 -15.63 -24.02
N ALA A 7 -47.13 -16.82 -24.39
CA ALA A 7 -45.79 -17.36 -24.19
C ALA A 7 -44.68 -16.49 -24.82
N ARG A 8 -43.54 -16.37 -24.12
CA ARG A 8 -42.21 -16.09 -24.71
C ARG A 8 -41.19 -16.94 -23.94
N LYS A 9 -40.68 -17.99 -24.57
CA LYS A 9 -39.45 -18.06 -25.40
C LYS A 9 -38.16 -17.97 -24.58
N ARG A 10 -37.49 -19.12 -24.53
CA ARG A 10 -36.08 -19.32 -24.20
C ARG A 10 -35.16 -18.57 -25.18
N ALA A 11 -33.92 -18.38 -24.70
CA ALA A 11 -32.68 -18.07 -25.40
C ALA A 11 -32.35 -16.57 -25.60
N ALA A 12 -31.31 -16.11 -24.92
CA ALA A 12 -30.08 -15.63 -25.56
C ALA A 12 -29.03 -15.33 -24.47
N TRP A 13 -28.01 -16.20 -24.38
CA TRP A 13 -26.72 -15.80 -23.85
C TRP A 13 -26.10 -14.85 -24.89
N ALA A 14 -25.90 -13.59 -24.51
CA ALA A 14 -25.13 -12.65 -25.31
C ALA A 14 -24.15 -11.92 -24.39
N SER A 15 -22.91 -12.40 -24.47
CA SER A 15 -21.65 -11.73 -24.18
C SER A 15 -21.76 -10.22 -23.93
N ALA A 16 -21.78 -9.83 -22.65
CA ALA A 16 -21.37 -8.48 -22.27
C ALA A 16 -19.85 -8.51 -22.13
N ALA A 17 -19.16 -8.29 -23.24
CA ALA A 17 -17.76 -7.92 -23.22
C ALA A 17 -17.66 -6.62 -22.39
N PHE A 18 -17.13 -6.75 -21.18
CA PHE A 18 -16.79 -5.64 -20.30
C PHE A 18 -15.60 -4.91 -20.93
N THR A 19 -15.85 -4.07 -21.92
CA THR A 19 -14.85 -3.09 -22.39
C THR A 19 -14.71 -2.03 -21.30
N CYS A 20 -13.80 -2.30 -20.36
CA CYS A 20 -13.28 -1.33 -19.42
C CYS A 20 -12.44 -0.32 -20.23
N ALA A 21 -13.09 0.73 -20.73
CA ALA A 21 -12.40 1.88 -21.28
C ALA A 21 -11.91 2.74 -20.11
N ILE A 22 -10.77 2.35 -19.52
CA ILE A 22 -10.07 3.21 -18.56
C ILE A 22 -9.50 4.38 -19.35
N SER A 23 -10.14 5.54 -19.23
CA SER A 23 -9.58 6.82 -19.65
C SER A 23 -8.44 7.21 -18.70
N CYS A 24 -7.29 6.55 -18.80
CA CYS A 24 -6.06 6.95 -18.12
C CYS A 24 -5.45 8.17 -18.83
N LYS A 25 -5.92 9.37 -18.49
CA LYS A 25 -5.12 10.59 -18.64
C LYS A 25 -4.47 10.91 -17.30
N GLY A 26 -3.22 10.48 -17.12
CA GLY A 26 -2.32 10.96 -16.06
C GLY A 26 -2.80 10.81 -14.61
N ALA A 27 -3.70 9.86 -14.33
CA ALA A 27 -4.12 9.55 -12.97
C ALA A 27 -3.16 8.52 -12.38
N ALA A 28 -2.63 8.81 -11.19
CA ALA A 28 -1.81 7.87 -10.43
C ALA A 28 -2.51 6.51 -10.33
N MET A 29 -1.74 5.44 -10.55
CA MET A 29 -2.25 4.08 -10.45
C MET A 29 -2.63 3.76 -9.00
N ARG A 30 -3.93 3.74 -8.73
CA ARG A 30 -4.49 3.36 -7.43
C ARG A 30 -4.31 1.85 -7.19
N ALA A 31 -4.22 1.47 -5.92
CA ALA A 31 -3.99 0.07 -5.53
C ALA A 31 -5.15 -0.86 -5.90
N TYR A 32 -6.39 -0.39 -5.73
CA TYR A 32 -7.63 -1.11 -5.99
C TYR A 32 -8.79 -0.13 -6.23
N ASP A 33 -9.99 -0.62 -6.50
CA ASP A 33 -11.16 0.21 -6.81
C ASP A 33 -11.57 1.11 -5.62
N GLU A 34 -11.99 2.34 -5.92
CA GLU A 34 -12.36 3.34 -4.91
C GLU A 34 -13.54 2.91 -4.03
N SER A 35 -14.41 2.04 -4.53
CA SER A 35 -15.55 1.51 -3.76
C SER A 35 -15.15 0.77 -2.49
N TYR A 36 -13.93 0.22 -2.42
CA TYR A 36 -13.42 -0.45 -1.22
C TYR A 36 -12.69 0.48 -0.26
N LEU A 37 -12.44 1.74 -0.62
CA LEU A 37 -11.56 2.62 0.14
C LEU A 37 -12.13 2.99 1.51
N ALA A 38 -13.44 3.23 1.61
CA ALA A 38 -14.07 3.57 2.88
C ALA A 38 -13.86 2.43 3.90
N ASP A 39 -14.31 1.23 3.53
CA ASP A 39 -14.16 0.02 4.35
C ASP A 39 -12.69 -0.26 4.67
N ALA A 40 -11.78 -0.14 3.69
CA ALA A 40 -10.36 -0.41 3.91
C ALA A 40 -9.74 0.51 4.96
N ARG A 41 -10.11 1.80 4.94
CA ARG A 41 -9.60 2.77 5.92
C ARG A 41 -10.13 2.46 7.32
N GLU A 42 -11.40 2.10 7.44
CA GLU A 42 -12.02 1.69 8.72
C GLU A 42 -11.34 0.43 9.26
N VAL A 43 -11.21 -0.62 8.44
CA VAL A 43 -10.57 -1.89 8.82
C VAL A 43 -9.13 -1.67 9.30
N LEU A 44 -8.33 -0.89 8.58
CA LEU A 44 -6.94 -0.67 8.99
C LEU A 44 -6.84 0.25 10.21
N GLY A 45 -7.72 1.25 10.33
CA GLY A 45 -7.80 2.10 11.51
C GLY A 45 -8.15 1.32 12.77
N GLU A 46 -9.22 0.52 12.72
CA GLU A 46 -9.63 -0.37 13.80
C GLU A 46 -8.53 -1.35 14.22
N ALA A 47 -7.78 -1.90 13.25
CA ALA A 47 -6.69 -2.83 13.54
C ALA A 47 -5.54 -2.16 14.32
N PHE A 48 -5.21 -0.92 13.96
CA PHE A 48 -4.18 -0.14 14.66
C PHE A 48 -4.63 0.27 16.06
N ASP A 49 -5.87 0.73 16.19
CA ASP A 49 -6.47 1.05 17.48
C ASP A 49 -6.50 -0.19 18.40
N CYS A 50 -6.94 -1.33 17.87
CA CYS A 50 -6.94 -2.60 18.60
C CYS A 50 -5.54 -2.99 19.07
N ALA A 51 -4.53 -2.85 18.20
CA ALA A 51 -3.15 -3.16 18.56
C ALA A 51 -2.67 -2.32 19.75
N ALA A 52 -2.85 -1.01 19.71
CA ALA A 52 -2.35 -0.13 20.75
C ALA A 52 -3.21 -0.15 22.02
N ASN A 53 -4.52 0.02 21.89
CA ASN A 53 -5.40 0.30 23.02
C ASN A 53 -5.99 -0.96 23.65
N LYS A 54 -6.15 -2.06 22.89
CA LYS A 54 -6.69 -3.33 23.42
C LYS A 54 -5.59 -4.36 23.72
N ALA A 55 -4.50 -4.37 22.96
CA ALA A 55 -3.42 -5.36 23.11
C ALA A 55 -2.12 -4.81 23.71
N ASP A 56 -2.05 -3.51 24.05
CA ASP A 56 -0.83 -2.83 24.52
C ASP A 56 0.39 -3.08 23.61
N MET A 57 0.14 -3.20 22.30
CA MET A 57 1.15 -3.45 21.29
C MET A 57 1.56 -2.14 20.63
N PRO A 58 2.86 -1.76 20.67
CA PRO A 58 3.32 -0.56 19.97
C PRO A 58 2.98 -0.61 18.47
N LEU A 59 2.46 0.50 17.91
CA LEU A 59 2.06 0.55 16.50
C LEU A 59 3.18 0.15 15.53
N GLN A 60 4.41 0.57 15.83
CA GLN A 60 5.58 0.18 15.02
C GLN A 60 5.74 -1.35 14.97
N ARG A 61 5.53 -2.03 16.11
CA ARG A 61 5.59 -3.47 16.20
C ARG A 61 4.45 -4.13 15.42
N PHE A 62 3.22 -3.63 15.58
CA PHE A 62 2.08 -4.15 14.82
C PHE A 62 2.29 -4.02 13.31
N PHE A 63 2.71 -2.85 12.85
CA PHE A 63 2.95 -2.60 11.43
C PHE A 63 4.04 -3.53 10.85
N GLU A 64 5.11 -3.79 11.61
CA GLU A 64 6.14 -4.75 11.22
C GLU A 64 5.59 -6.18 11.08
N LEU A 65 4.72 -6.61 12.01
CA LEU A 65 4.04 -7.91 11.91
C LEU A 65 3.07 -7.96 10.72
N PHE A 66 2.30 -6.91 10.51
CA PHE A 66 1.38 -6.77 9.39
C PHE A 66 2.10 -6.93 8.04
N VAL A 67 3.28 -6.33 7.89
CA VAL A 67 4.14 -6.49 6.72
C VAL A 67 4.76 -7.89 6.65
N ALA A 68 5.35 -8.38 7.74
CA ALA A 68 6.08 -9.65 7.75
C ALA A 68 5.21 -10.88 7.49
N THR A 69 3.93 -10.83 7.88
CA THR A 69 2.97 -11.94 7.70
C THR A 69 2.35 -12.01 6.30
N GLY A 70 2.63 -11.03 5.44
CA GLY A 70 2.08 -10.92 4.09
C GLY A 70 0.63 -10.43 4.04
N VAL A 71 0.00 -10.13 5.19
CA VAL A 71 -1.35 -9.55 5.25
C VAL A 71 -1.35 -8.18 4.59
N ALA A 72 -0.30 -7.36 4.82
CA ALA A 72 -0.16 -6.06 4.18
C ALA A 72 -0.08 -6.14 2.65
N ASP A 73 0.60 -7.15 2.10
CA ASP A 73 0.68 -7.34 0.64
C ASP A 73 -0.67 -7.74 0.05
N ALA A 74 -1.48 -8.52 0.79
CA ALA A 74 -2.82 -8.89 0.36
C ALA A 74 -3.80 -7.71 0.45
N PHE A 75 -3.74 -6.95 1.54
CA PHE A 75 -4.51 -5.71 1.72
C PHE A 75 -4.18 -4.72 0.60
N GLY A 76 -2.89 -4.44 0.37
CA GLY A 76 -2.44 -3.47 -0.64
C GLY A 76 -2.71 -3.89 -2.09
N LYS A 77 -3.14 -5.13 -2.33
CA LYS A 77 -3.64 -5.63 -3.62
C LYS A 77 -5.16 -5.62 -3.72
N GLY A 78 -5.86 -5.09 -2.72
CA GLY A 78 -7.32 -5.03 -2.69
C GLY A 78 -7.98 -6.39 -2.42
N CYS A 79 -7.34 -7.29 -1.66
CA CYS A 79 -7.95 -8.58 -1.33
C CYS A 79 -9.28 -8.35 -0.57
N PRO A 80 -10.45 -8.76 -1.11
CA PRO A 80 -11.76 -8.41 -0.54
C PRO A 80 -11.91 -8.81 0.94
N ARG A 81 -11.28 -9.92 1.34
CA ARG A 81 -11.23 -10.35 2.74
C ARG A 81 -10.70 -9.24 3.66
N TYR A 82 -9.61 -8.57 3.29
CA TYR A 82 -8.96 -7.59 4.16
C TYR A 82 -9.42 -6.15 3.93
N VAL A 83 -9.93 -5.81 2.75
CA VAL A 83 -10.36 -4.43 2.47
C VAL A 83 -11.83 -4.17 2.78
N ALA A 84 -12.68 -5.20 2.88
CA ALA A 84 -14.10 -5.04 3.20
C ALA A 84 -14.76 -6.24 3.89
N GLY A 85 -14.14 -7.42 3.88
CA GLY A 85 -14.73 -8.68 4.33
C GLY A 85 -14.37 -9.12 5.74
N SER A 86 -13.60 -8.33 6.49
CA SER A 86 -13.18 -8.63 7.86
C SER A 86 -13.16 -7.33 8.66
N SER A 87 -13.45 -7.40 9.96
CA SER A 87 -13.27 -6.24 10.84
C SER A 87 -11.79 -5.94 11.07
N GLY A 88 -11.45 -4.76 11.57
CA GLY A 88 -10.07 -4.45 11.92
C GLY A 88 -9.53 -5.32 13.04
N VAL A 89 -10.38 -5.72 14.00
CA VAL A 89 -10.02 -6.67 15.06
C VAL A 89 -9.68 -8.05 14.47
N GLU A 90 -10.47 -8.54 13.51
CA GLU A 90 -10.16 -9.80 12.82
C GLU A 90 -8.85 -9.72 12.03
N LEU A 91 -8.58 -8.57 11.38
CA LEU A 91 -7.30 -8.34 10.70
C LEU A 91 -6.15 -8.37 11.71
N PHE A 92 -6.25 -7.67 12.83
CA PHE A 92 -5.24 -7.65 13.89
C PHE A 92 -4.96 -9.06 14.43
N LEU A 93 -6.01 -9.84 14.71
CA LEU A 93 -5.90 -11.21 15.19
C LEU A 93 -5.28 -12.15 14.15
N ASP A 94 -5.63 -12.02 12.86
CA ASP A 94 -5.02 -12.82 11.78
C ASP A 94 -3.52 -12.50 11.64
N VAL A 95 -3.13 -11.23 11.77
CA VAL A 95 -1.71 -10.83 11.81
C VAL A 95 -1.00 -11.47 13.00
N CYS A 96 -1.55 -11.37 14.21
CA CYS A 96 -0.95 -11.96 15.41
C CYS A 96 -0.83 -13.49 15.29
N TYR A 97 -1.90 -14.16 14.84
CA TYR A 97 -1.92 -15.60 14.61
C TYR A 97 -0.83 -16.04 13.63
N ARG A 98 -0.72 -15.38 12.47
CA ARG A 98 0.32 -15.67 11.46
C ARG A 98 1.73 -15.39 11.98
N ALA A 99 1.88 -14.42 12.87
CA ALA A 99 3.14 -14.08 13.51
C ALA A 99 3.51 -15.03 14.68
N GLY A 100 2.60 -15.90 15.11
CA GLY A 100 2.79 -16.72 16.31
C GLY A 100 2.82 -15.89 17.61
N VAL A 101 2.17 -14.72 17.60
CA VAL A 101 2.07 -13.81 18.76
C VAL A 101 0.71 -14.03 19.43
N ASP A 102 0.72 -14.23 20.74
CA ASP A 102 -0.51 -14.20 21.53
C ASP A 102 -1.01 -12.76 21.62
N ALA A 103 -2.18 -12.52 21.04
CA ALA A 103 -2.76 -11.18 20.96
C ALA A 103 -3.30 -10.69 22.31
N GLY A 104 -3.61 -11.59 23.26
CA GLY A 104 -4.22 -11.22 24.54
C GLY A 104 -5.60 -10.57 24.42
N VAL A 105 -6.20 -10.56 23.22
CA VAL A 105 -7.46 -9.90 22.89
C VAL A 105 -8.51 -10.95 22.55
N ALA A 106 -9.67 -10.86 23.18
CA ALA A 106 -10.85 -11.64 22.77
C ALA A 106 -11.54 -10.94 21.60
N LEU A 107 -12.17 -11.72 20.71
CA LEU A 107 -13.15 -11.19 19.77
C LEU A 107 -14.34 -10.65 20.59
N CYS A 108 -14.44 -9.34 20.72
CA CYS A 108 -15.55 -8.66 21.38
C CYS A 108 -16.09 -7.53 20.49
N ASP A 109 -17.42 -7.37 20.50
CA ASP A 109 -18.15 -6.39 19.68
C ASP A 109 -18.07 -4.94 20.22
N GLU A 110 -17.01 -4.60 20.95
CA GLU A 110 -16.83 -3.25 21.46
C GLU A 110 -16.37 -2.33 20.32
N VAL A 111 -17.36 -1.66 19.73
CA VAL A 111 -17.18 -0.54 18.80
C VAL A 111 -16.59 0.63 19.58
N ALA A 112 -15.31 0.93 19.34
CA ALA A 112 -14.71 2.16 19.84
C ALA A 112 -15.31 3.33 19.04
N LEU A 113 -16.01 4.24 19.73
CA LEU A 113 -16.64 5.42 19.13
C LEU A 113 -15.70 6.64 19.08
N GLU A 114 -14.45 6.49 19.52
CA GLU A 114 -13.47 7.57 19.56
C GLU A 114 -12.41 7.38 18.46
N GLU A 115 -12.25 8.38 17.61
CA GLU A 115 -11.20 8.43 16.59
C GLU A 115 -9.85 8.71 17.25
N THR A 116 -9.24 7.67 17.80
CA THR A 116 -7.94 7.77 18.46
C THR A 116 -6.83 8.15 17.46
N PRO A 117 -5.71 8.76 17.91
CA PRO A 117 -4.53 8.96 17.06
C PRO A 117 -4.04 7.65 16.40
N GLU A 118 -4.20 6.53 17.09
CA GLU A 118 -3.87 5.18 16.63
C GLU A 118 -4.80 4.74 15.49
N TYR A 119 -6.11 4.92 15.64
CA TYR A 119 -7.10 4.68 14.59
C TYR A 119 -6.78 5.50 13.35
N TRP A 120 -6.58 6.81 13.52
CA TRP A 120 -6.28 7.71 12.42
C TRP A 120 -4.98 7.34 11.70
N CYS A 121 -3.98 6.84 12.42
CA CYS A 121 -2.72 6.36 11.82
C CYS A 121 -2.98 5.22 10.82
N GLY A 122 -3.73 4.19 11.22
CA GLY A 122 -4.10 3.09 10.34
C GLY A 122 -4.95 3.55 9.16
N TRP A 123 -5.94 4.41 9.43
CA TRP A 123 -6.83 4.99 8.44
C TRP A 123 -6.08 5.81 7.36
N ALA A 124 -5.19 6.70 7.79
CA ALA A 124 -4.39 7.55 6.90
C ALA A 124 -3.40 6.72 6.06
N LEU A 125 -2.83 5.67 6.65
CA LEU A 125 -1.96 4.73 5.95
C LEU A 125 -2.69 3.97 4.85
N ALA A 126 -3.92 3.51 5.11
CA ALA A 126 -4.73 2.85 4.07
C ALA A 126 -5.00 3.80 2.90
N HIS A 127 -5.39 5.05 3.19
CA HIS A 127 -5.62 6.05 2.15
C HIS A 127 -4.38 6.35 1.31
N TRP A 128 -3.24 6.56 1.97
CA TRP A 128 -1.99 6.86 1.27
C TRP A 128 -1.46 5.69 0.46
N GLN A 129 -1.56 4.47 0.99
CA GLN A 129 -1.23 3.24 0.28
C GLN A 129 -2.07 3.12 -0.99
N TRP A 130 -3.40 3.31 -0.87
CA TRP A 130 -4.33 3.21 -1.98
C TRP A 130 -4.08 4.26 -3.05
N SER A 131 -3.90 5.53 -2.66
CA SER A 131 -3.74 6.65 -3.59
C SER A 131 -2.43 6.59 -4.37
N ALA A 132 -1.35 6.16 -3.73
CA ALA A 132 -0.04 6.04 -4.36
C ALA A 132 0.21 4.69 -5.05
N GLY A 133 -0.60 3.66 -4.75
CA GLY A 133 -0.35 2.28 -5.19
C GLY A 133 0.93 1.66 -4.60
N ARG A 134 1.48 2.28 -3.54
CA ARG A 134 2.78 1.92 -2.96
C ARG A 134 2.61 0.70 -2.04
N PRO A 135 3.45 -0.34 -2.08
CA PRO A 135 3.37 -1.43 -1.11
C PRO A 135 3.67 -0.96 0.32
N PHE A 136 2.96 -1.47 1.33
CA PHE A 136 3.21 -1.10 2.74
C PHE A 136 4.66 -1.36 3.18
N ARG A 137 5.29 -2.42 2.68
CA ARG A 137 6.71 -2.69 2.92
C ARG A 137 7.64 -1.56 2.44
N ILE A 138 7.25 -0.78 1.44
CA ILE A 138 7.99 0.41 0.98
C ILE A 138 7.65 1.63 1.85
N ILE A 139 6.39 1.76 2.28
CA ILE A 139 5.97 2.77 3.25
C ILE A 139 6.80 2.65 4.54
N GLY A 140 6.88 1.44 5.11
CA GLY A 140 7.61 1.14 6.35
C GLY A 140 9.11 1.40 6.33
N ARG A 141 9.73 1.40 5.14
CA ARG A 141 11.15 1.75 4.99
C ARG A 141 11.39 3.26 4.95
N SER A 142 10.32 4.02 4.76
CA SER A 142 10.37 5.45 4.45
C SER A 142 9.82 6.32 5.58
N VAL A 143 8.95 5.76 6.43
CA VAL A 143 8.34 6.45 7.57
C VAL A 143 8.13 5.47 8.74
N THR A 144 8.24 5.97 9.98
CA THR A 144 7.85 5.23 11.19
C THR A 144 6.41 5.52 11.61
N MET A 145 5.78 4.63 12.36
CA MET A 145 4.39 4.87 12.82
C MET A 145 4.30 6.09 13.75
N GLU A 146 5.34 6.34 14.55
CA GLU A 146 5.46 7.56 15.37
C GLU A 146 5.42 8.83 14.52
N GLN A 147 6.12 8.86 13.38
CA GLN A 147 6.12 9.99 12.47
C GLN A 147 4.77 10.21 11.79
N VAL A 148 3.99 9.15 11.60
CA VAL A 148 2.62 9.25 11.09
C VAL A 148 1.72 9.81 12.18
N VAL A 149 1.70 9.22 13.37
CA VAL A 149 0.89 9.69 14.52
C VAL A 149 1.20 11.15 14.88
N ALA A 150 2.45 11.59 14.77
CA ALA A 150 2.82 13.00 15.00
C ALA A 150 2.10 14.00 14.06
N LEU A 151 1.54 13.52 12.94
CA LEU A 151 0.74 14.30 12.01
C LEU A 151 -0.76 14.30 12.34
N TYR A 152 -1.19 13.58 13.39
CA TYR A 152 -2.59 13.54 13.83
C TYR A 152 -3.15 14.94 14.10
N HIS A 153 -2.68 15.63 15.15
CA HIS A 153 -3.23 16.95 15.49
C HIS A 153 -3.17 17.96 14.33
N PRO A 154 -2.07 18.06 13.56
CA PRO A 154 -2.03 18.98 12.43
C PRO A 154 -2.97 18.64 11.26
N LEU A 155 -3.28 17.36 11.01
CA LEU A 155 -3.92 16.92 9.76
C LEU A 155 -5.22 16.13 9.92
N HIS A 156 -5.61 15.69 11.12
CA HIS A 156 -6.81 14.85 11.29
C HIS A 156 -8.13 15.54 10.93
N GLU A 157 -8.20 16.87 11.07
CA GLU A 157 -9.34 17.69 10.62
C GLU A 157 -9.18 18.22 9.19
N ALA A 158 -8.05 17.93 8.53
CA ALA A 158 -7.76 18.39 7.17
C ALA A 158 -8.23 17.37 6.13
N PRO A 159 -8.40 17.78 4.85
CA PRO A 159 -8.66 16.82 3.76
C PRO A 159 -7.58 15.74 3.68
N GLU A 160 -7.97 14.52 3.34
CA GLU A 160 -7.10 13.33 3.31
C GLU A 160 -5.90 13.49 2.38
N GLU A 161 -6.07 14.24 1.29
CA GLU A 161 -5.01 14.53 0.34
C GLU A 161 -3.87 15.30 0.99
N LYS A 162 -4.14 16.12 2.02
CA LYS A 162 -3.11 16.91 2.71
C LYS A 162 -2.08 16.02 3.39
N PHE A 163 -2.51 14.90 3.96
CA PHE A 163 -1.61 13.88 4.50
C PHE A 163 -0.73 13.31 3.39
N CYS A 164 -1.33 12.89 2.28
CA CYS A 164 -0.62 12.29 1.15
C CYS A 164 0.41 13.27 0.55
N GLU A 165 0.03 14.54 0.32
CA GLU A 165 0.92 15.60 -0.15
C GLU A 165 2.12 15.80 0.78
N THR A 166 1.87 15.86 2.08
CA THR A 166 2.91 16.08 3.10
C THR A 166 3.92 14.92 3.11
N MET A 167 3.41 13.70 3.02
CA MET A 167 4.22 12.49 2.96
C MET A 167 5.04 12.41 1.67
N GLU A 168 4.41 12.62 0.50
CA GLU A 168 5.11 12.57 -0.78
C GLU A 168 6.16 13.67 -0.92
N ALA A 169 5.88 14.89 -0.42
CA ALA A 169 6.87 15.95 -0.39
C ALA A 169 8.10 15.57 0.45
N ARG A 170 7.89 14.90 1.61
CA ARG A 170 8.99 14.39 2.45
C ARG A 170 9.81 13.33 1.72
N LEU A 171 9.15 12.41 0.99
CA LEU A 171 9.84 11.35 0.26
C LEU A 171 10.61 11.85 -0.97
N ALA A 172 10.09 12.87 -1.65
CA ALA A 172 10.74 13.48 -2.82
C ALA A 172 12.11 14.10 -2.48
N LEU A 173 12.25 14.65 -1.27
CA LEU A 173 13.53 15.19 -0.76
C LEU A 173 14.54 14.10 -0.38
N GLY A 174 14.08 12.87 -0.18
CA GLY A 174 14.91 11.73 0.17
C GLY A 174 15.71 11.17 -1.01
N PRO A 175 16.67 10.27 -0.74
CA PRO A 175 17.38 9.53 -1.78
C PRO A 175 16.40 8.69 -2.62
N SER A 176 16.72 8.48 -3.89
CA SER A 176 15.94 7.58 -4.77
C SER A 176 15.94 6.14 -4.24
N PRO A 177 14.88 5.36 -4.51
CA PRO A 177 14.79 3.96 -4.09
C PRO A 177 16.00 3.13 -4.54
N LEU A 178 16.46 3.32 -5.78
CA LEU A 178 17.67 2.67 -6.30
C LEU A 178 18.90 2.97 -5.44
N ARG A 179 19.09 4.22 -5.02
CA ARG A 179 20.20 4.63 -4.16
C ARG A 179 20.09 4.02 -2.76
N VAL A 180 18.88 3.96 -2.21
CA VAL A 180 18.60 3.32 -0.92
C VAL A 180 19.00 1.85 -0.99
N GLN A 181 18.44 1.08 -1.95
CA GLN A 181 18.72 -0.35 -2.08
C GLN A 181 20.20 -0.64 -2.30
N ARG A 182 20.86 0.13 -3.17
CA ARG A 182 22.30 -0.02 -3.40
C ARG A 182 23.11 0.17 -2.12
N ARG A 183 22.78 1.18 -1.32
CA ARG A 183 23.47 1.46 -0.05
C ARG A 183 23.20 0.38 1.00
N THR A 184 21.97 -0.12 1.09
CA THR A 184 21.62 -1.25 1.97
C THR A 184 22.44 -2.50 1.63
N ARG A 185 22.77 -2.69 0.35
CA ARG A 185 23.66 -3.77 -0.12
C ARG A 185 25.15 -3.46 -0.02
N GLY A 186 25.54 -2.28 0.48
CA GLY A 186 26.95 -1.87 0.63
C GLY A 186 27.69 -1.66 -0.69
N LEU A 187 26.99 -1.52 -1.82
CA LEU A 187 27.61 -1.40 -3.14
C LEU A 187 27.92 0.05 -3.50
N SER A 188 29.05 0.29 -4.16
CA SER A 188 29.29 1.54 -4.90
C SER A 188 28.51 1.56 -6.23
N GLN A 189 28.35 2.73 -6.84
CA GLN A 189 27.71 2.84 -8.17
C GLN A 189 28.46 2.04 -9.24
N ARG A 190 29.80 1.96 -9.15
CA ARG A 190 30.64 1.17 -10.07
C ARG A 190 30.41 -0.33 -9.89
N GLN A 191 30.38 -0.82 -8.65
CA GLN A 191 30.12 -2.23 -8.37
C GLN A 191 28.71 -2.64 -8.82
N LEU A 192 27.70 -1.79 -8.63
CA LEU A 192 26.36 -2.06 -9.16
C LEU A 192 26.36 -2.08 -10.70
N ALA A 193 27.09 -1.17 -11.34
CA ALA A 193 27.21 -1.14 -12.80
C ALA A 193 27.82 -2.43 -13.34
N GLU A 194 28.86 -2.94 -12.70
CA GLU A 194 29.51 -4.20 -13.05
C GLU A 194 28.59 -5.40 -12.82
N ALA A 195 28.00 -5.52 -11.63
CA ALA A 195 27.14 -6.65 -11.27
C ALA A 195 25.84 -6.72 -12.09
N SER A 196 25.21 -5.57 -12.34
CA SER A 196 23.99 -5.51 -13.16
C SER A 196 24.28 -5.46 -14.65
N GLY A 197 25.49 -5.05 -15.05
CA GLY A 197 25.88 -4.68 -16.41
C GLY A 197 25.07 -3.53 -17.03
N VAL A 198 24.48 -2.68 -16.19
CA VAL A 198 23.90 -1.39 -16.57
C VAL A 198 25.01 -0.34 -16.49
N SER A 199 25.05 0.61 -17.44
CA SER A 199 26.14 1.58 -17.47
C SER A 199 26.17 2.45 -16.20
N LEU A 200 27.38 2.79 -15.74
CA LEU A 200 27.58 3.68 -14.59
C LEU A 200 26.83 5.01 -14.75
N ARG A 201 26.83 5.55 -15.99
CA ARG A 201 26.12 6.78 -16.31
C ARG A 201 24.61 6.65 -16.12
N ALA A 202 24.01 5.52 -16.52
CA ALA A 202 22.58 5.29 -16.33
C ALA A 202 22.22 5.20 -14.84
N ILE A 203 22.99 4.44 -14.05
CA ILE A 203 22.80 4.36 -12.59
C ILE A 203 22.87 5.75 -11.95
N GLN A 204 23.86 6.56 -12.30
CA GLN A 204 23.97 7.93 -11.80
C GLN A 204 22.75 8.78 -12.18
N GLN A 205 22.28 8.69 -13.42
CA GLN A 205 21.11 9.44 -13.88
C GLN A 205 19.83 9.03 -13.17
N TYR A 206 19.62 7.73 -12.93
CA TYR A 206 18.49 7.24 -12.15
C TYR A 206 18.59 7.69 -10.68
N GLU A 207 19.77 7.56 -10.06
CA GLU A 207 19.92 7.92 -8.66
C GLU A 207 19.73 9.41 -8.37
N GLN A 208 20.09 10.25 -9.35
CA GLN A 208 19.93 11.71 -9.31
C GLN A 208 18.56 12.18 -9.82
N ARG A 209 17.67 11.27 -10.23
CA ARG A 209 16.38 11.56 -10.89
C ARG A 209 16.51 12.42 -12.16
N ALA A 210 17.70 12.43 -12.78
CA ALA A 210 17.92 13.04 -14.09
C ALA A 210 17.31 12.18 -15.22
N LYS A 211 17.10 10.89 -14.95
CA LYS A 211 16.23 10.01 -15.73
C LYS A 211 15.23 9.36 -14.80
N ASP A 212 14.00 9.26 -15.28
CA ASP A 212 12.95 8.50 -14.62
C ASP A 212 13.27 7.00 -14.68
N VAL A 213 13.43 6.39 -13.49
CA VAL A 213 13.70 4.96 -13.35
C VAL A 213 12.48 4.12 -13.76
N ASN A 214 11.27 4.64 -13.59
CA ASN A 214 10.03 3.94 -13.95
C ASN A 214 9.92 3.74 -15.48
N ARG A 215 10.62 4.57 -16.26
CA ARG A 215 10.70 4.47 -17.73
C ARG A 215 11.88 3.63 -18.23
N ALA A 216 12.66 3.04 -17.33
CA ALA A 216 13.71 2.11 -17.74
C ALA A 216 13.09 0.86 -18.38
N GLN A 217 13.80 0.26 -19.34
CA GLN A 217 13.37 -1.01 -19.93
C GLN A 217 13.21 -2.07 -18.84
N GLY A 218 12.17 -2.90 -18.91
CA GLY A 218 11.90 -3.94 -17.91
C GLY A 218 13.10 -4.87 -17.66
N ALA A 219 13.85 -5.21 -18.72
CA ALA A 219 15.09 -5.98 -18.59
C ALA A 219 16.18 -5.27 -17.77
N THR A 220 16.29 -3.94 -17.89
CA THR A 220 17.22 -3.12 -17.10
C THR A 220 16.81 -3.12 -15.63
N LEU A 221 15.52 -2.93 -15.34
CA LEU A 221 14.99 -2.97 -13.97
C LEU A 221 15.21 -4.35 -13.35
N LEU A 222 14.92 -5.43 -14.08
CA LEU A 222 15.13 -6.79 -13.61
C LEU A 222 16.61 -7.06 -13.29
N ARG A 223 17.54 -6.63 -14.16
CA ARG A 223 18.99 -6.79 -13.91
C ARG A 223 19.46 -6.03 -12.67
N LEU A 224 18.97 -4.80 -12.46
CA LEU A 224 19.26 -4.04 -11.24
C LEU A 224 18.68 -4.74 -10.01
N ALA A 225 17.43 -5.19 -10.08
CA ALA A 225 16.74 -5.87 -9.00
C ALA A 225 17.46 -7.17 -8.59
N CYS A 226 17.85 -7.99 -9.57
CA CYS A 226 18.64 -9.20 -9.35
C CYS A 226 20.01 -8.90 -8.71
N ALA A 227 20.76 -7.91 -9.23
CA ALA A 227 22.05 -7.54 -8.68
C ALA A 227 21.96 -7.00 -7.24
N LEU A 228 20.81 -6.39 -6.89
CA LEU A 228 20.52 -5.88 -5.55
C LEU A 228 19.77 -6.88 -4.67
N GLY A 229 19.43 -8.07 -5.16
CA GLY A 229 18.63 -9.08 -4.45
C GLY A 229 17.31 -8.52 -3.92
N CYS A 230 16.61 -7.70 -4.71
CA CYS A 230 15.34 -7.07 -4.36
C CYS A 230 14.33 -7.27 -5.48
N SER A 231 13.08 -6.86 -5.28
CA SER A 231 12.05 -6.92 -6.32
C SER A 231 12.10 -5.67 -7.22
N ILE A 232 11.44 -5.66 -8.38
CA ILE A 232 11.43 -4.46 -9.24
C ILE A 232 10.71 -3.31 -8.54
N GLU A 233 9.65 -3.60 -7.82
CA GLU A 233 8.85 -2.65 -7.05
C GLU A 233 9.67 -1.93 -5.97
N ASP A 234 10.77 -2.54 -5.51
CA ASP A 234 11.73 -1.91 -4.58
C ASP A 234 12.53 -0.76 -5.21
N LEU A 235 12.55 -0.68 -6.55
CA LEU A 235 13.33 0.29 -7.31
C LEU A 235 12.47 1.41 -7.90
N LEU A 236 11.14 1.24 -7.92
CA LEU A 236 10.22 2.19 -8.53
C LEU A 236 10.00 3.41 -7.65
N GLU A 237 9.81 4.56 -8.29
CA GLU A 237 9.34 5.77 -7.63
C GLU A 237 7.82 5.83 -7.71
N TYR A 238 7.18 6.08 -6.57
CA TYR A 238 5.73 6.21 -6.46
C TYR A 238 5.37 7.68 -6.23
N PRO A 239 4.17 8.13 -6.65
CA PRO A 239 3.12 7.35 -7.33
C PRO A 239 3.51 6.93 -8.76
N LEU A 240 2.96 5.81 -9.23
CA LEU A 240 3.14 5.34 -10.62
C LEU A 240 2.19 6.09 -11.55
N ASN A 241 2.73 6.74 -12.59
CA ASN A 241 2.00 7.56 -13.56
C ASN A 241 1.94 6.93 -14.96
#